data_AF-A0A924GZT2-F1
#
_entry.id   AF-A0A924GZT2-F1
#
_cell.length_a   1.000
_cell.length_b   1.000
_cell.length_c   1.000
_cell.angle_alpha   90.00
_cell.angle_beta   90.00
_cell.angle_gamma   90.00
#
_symmetry.space_group_name_H-M   'P 1'
#
loop_
_entity.id
_entity.type
_entity.pdbx_description
1 polymer ?
#
loop_
_entity_poly.entity_id
_entity_poly.type
_entity_poly.pdbx_seq_one_letter_code
_entity_poly.pdbx_strand_id
1 'polypeptide(L)'
;MTRHSFATATLFNPGLAWYDLGMKTCEMLASSGVVINHRVGRMARAGVSPNARDRKEFMLMGTEKSKAAHDSMLAVLTRLTSANLAMMSGVWRPANAFNESAHIAHAALAPIHRKATANARRLTATKRTPKRSSKGA
;
A
#
# COMPACT_ATOMS: atom_id res chain seq x y z
N MET A 1 -14.00 17.45 -0.35
CA MET A 1 -14.80 16.74 0.66
C MET A 1 -13.90 15.84 1.51
N THR A 2 -13.67 16.26 2.76
CA THR A 2 -13.71 15.40 3.97
C THR A 2 -12.97 14.05 4.00
N ARG A 3 -11.64 14.03 3.75
CA ARG A 3 -10.82 12.85 4.10
C ARG A 3 -10.86 12.50 5.60
N HIS A 4 -11.06 13.50 6.47
CA HIS A 4 -11.15 13.31 7.91
C HIS A 4 -12.50 12.72 8.35
N SER A 5 -13.63 13.09 7.75
CA SER A 5 -14.95 12.55 8.12
C SER A 5 -15.15 11.09 7.70
N PHE A 6 -14.51 10.65 6.60
CA PHE A 6 -14.58 9.25 6.17
C PHE A 6 -13.83 8.30 7.10
N ALA A 7 -12.71 8.74 7.68
CA ALA A 7 -11.92 7.97 8.65
C ALA A 7 -12.64 7.81 10.00
N THR A 8 -13.45 8.80 10.40
CA THR A 8 -14.29 8.71 11.61
C THR A 8 -15.50 7.81 11.38
N ALA A 9 -16.13 7.88 10.20
CA ALA A 9 -17.29 7.05 9.87
C ALA A 9 -16.96 5.54 9.77
N THR A 10 -15.74 5.18 9.36
CA THR A 10 -15.25 3.80 9.32
C THR A 10 -14.97 3.20 10.71
N LEU A 11 -14.79 4.02 11.75
CA LEU A 11 -14.63 3.54 13.11
C LEU A 11 -15.94 3.01 13.70
N PHE A 12 -17.08 3.58 13.30
CA PHE A 12 -18.40 3.30 13.90
C PHE A 12 -19.32 2.47 13.00
N ASN A 13 -19.00 2.30 11.72
CA ASN A 13 -19.78 1.50 10.78
C ASN A 13 -18.93 0.41 10.12
N PRO A 14 -19.10 -0.88 10.51
CA PRO A 14 -18.30 -1.97 9.96
C PRO A 14 -18.50 -2.15 8.45
N GLY A 15 -19.70 -1.87 7.92
CA GLY A 15 -19.96 -1.93 6.47
C GLY A 15 -19.11 -0.93 5.68
N LEU A 16 -18.95 0.29 6.20
CA LEU A 16 -18.07 1.30 5.59
C LEU A 16 -16.59 0.90 5.70
N ALA A 17 -16.18 0.26 6.80
CA ALA A 17 -14.81 -0.21 6.97
C ALA A 17 -14.44 -1.27 5.92
N TRP A 18 -15.32 -2.24 5.70
CA TRP A 18 -15.13 -3.27 4.67
C TRP A 18 -15.18 -2.69 3.25
N TYR A 19 -16.07 -1.73 2.99
CA TYR A 19 -16.11 -1.03 1.71
C TYR A 19 -14.80 -0.29 1.41
N ASP A 20 -14.30 0.50 2.37
CA ASP A 20 -13.03 1.22 2.22
C ASP A 20 -11.83 0.27 2.04
N LEU A 21 -11.84 -0.88 2.73
CA LEU A 21 -10.82 -1.92 2.55
C LEU A 21 -10.85 -2.49 1.13
N GLY A 22 -12.05 -2.78 0.63
CA GLY A 22 -12.26 -3.24 -0.75
C GLY A 22 -11.74 -2.21 -1.76
N MET A 23 -12.09 -0.94 -1.57
CA MET A 23 -11.62 0.15 -2.45
C MET A 23 -10.10 0.29 -2.45
N LYS A 24 -9.46 0.31 -1.28
CA LYS A 24 -8.00 0.33 -1.17
C LYS A 24 -7.37 -0.89 -1.85
N THR A 25 -7.96 -2.06 -1.71
CA THR A 25 -7.48 -3.28 -2.36
C THR A 25 -7.56 -3.16 -3.89
N CYS A 26 -8.69 -2.69 -4.43
CA CYS A 26 -8.87 -2.46 -5.87
C CYS A 26 -7.88 -1.43 -6.42
N GLU A 27 -7.69 -0.29 -5.73
CA GLU A 27 -6.70 0.71 -6.11
C GLU A 27 -5.27 0.15 -6.10
N MET A 28 -4.95 -0.67 -5.10
CA MET A 28 -3.65 -1.34 -5.00
C MET A 28 -3.45 -2.33 -6.16
N LEU A 29 -4.46 -3.14 -6.49
CA LEU A 29 -4.41 -4.09 -7.59
C LEU A 29 -4.22 -3.38 -8.93
N ALA A 30 -4.99 -2.32 -9.20
CA ALA A 30 -4.83 -1.50 -10.39
C ALA A 30 -3.42 -0.87 -10.47
N SER A 31 -2.94 -0.31 -9.35
CA SER A 31 -1.58 0.24 -9.23
C SER A 31 -0.51 -0.82 -9.50
N SER A 32 -0.71 -2.05 -9.00
CA SER A 32 0.20 -3.17 -9.22
C SER A 32 0.26 -3.56 -10.69
N GLY A 33 -0.86 -3.55 -11.40
CA GLY A 33 -0.91 -3.76 -12.85
C GLY A 33 -0.02 -2.78 -13.62
N VAL A 34 -0.04 -1.49 -13.28
CA VAL A 34 0.85 -0.46 -13.88
C VAL A 34 2.33 -0.81 -13.64
N VAL A 35 2.67 -1.20 -12.41
CA VAL A 35 4.04 -1.54 -12.03
C VAL A 35 4.52 -2.81 -12.74
N ILE A 36 3.68 -3.85 -12.82
CA ILE A 36 3.99 -5.11 -13.50
C ILE A 36 4.21 -4.84 -14.99
N ASN A 37 3.27 -4.17 -15.66
CA ASN A 37 3.39 -3.83 -17.08
C ASN A 37 4.67 -3.04 -17.37
N HIS A 38 5.02 -2.08 -16.51
CA HIS A 38 6.28 -1.33 -16.66
C HIS A 38 7.51 -2.22 -16.50
N ARG A 39 7.55 -3.11 -15.51
CA ARG A 39 8.70 -4.00 -15.25
C ARG A 39 8.86 -5.06 -16.34
N VAL A 40 7.76 -5.70 -16.73
CA VAL A 40 7.73 -6.66 -17.84
C VAL A 40 8.13 -5.99 -19.15
N GLY A 41 7.58 -4.80 -19.44
CA GLY A 41 7.96 -4.03 -20.63
C GLY A 41 9.43 -3.59 -20.64
N ARG A 42 10.01 -3.26 -19.47
CA ARG A 42 11.46 -3.00 -19.34
C ARG A 42 12.29 -4.25 -19.57
N MET A 43 11.92 -5.40 -18.98
CA MET A 43 12.64 -6.67 -19.19
C MET A 43 12.58 -7.12 -20.66
N ALA A 44 11.42 -6.97 -21.31
CA ALA A 44 11.27 -7.28 -22.73
C ALA A 44 12.17 -6.42 -23.63
N ARG A 45 12.44 -5.15 -23.25
CA ARG A 45 13.29 -4.22 -24.00
C ARG A 45 14.78 -4.32 -23.68
N ALA A 46 15.14 -4.66 -22.44
CA ALA A 46 16.52 -4.71 -21.97
C ALA A 46 17.14 -6.12 -22.00
N GLY A 47 16.33 -7.17 -22.12
CA GLY A 47 16.78 -8.57 -22.05
C GLY A 47 17.17 -9.03 -20.62
N VAL A 48 17.87 -10.16 -20.53
CA VAL A 48 18.21 -10.87 -19.27
C VAL A 48 19.34 -10.20 -18.46
N SER A 49 19.86 -9.04 -18.87
CA SER A 49 21.01 -8.39 -18.21
C SER A 49 20.64 -7.06 -17.56
N PRO A 50 20.30 -7.04 -16.25
CA PRO A 50 20.09 -5.81 -15.50
C PRO A 50 21.38 -5.00 -15.43
N ASN A 51 21.33 -3.73 -15.82
CA ASN A 51 22.47 -2.82 -15.71
C ASN A 51 22.83 -2.55 -14.22
N ALA A 52 24.00 -1.96 -13.97
CA ALA A 52 24.47 -1.68 -12.61
C ALA A 52 23.54 -0.74 -11.80
N ARG A 53 22.83 0.17 -12.49
CA ARG A 53 21.85 1.07 -11.87
C ARG A 53 20.59 0.32 -11.42
N ASP A 54 20.11 -0.60 -12.24
CA ASP A 54 18.93 -1.42 -11.96
C ASP A 54 19.19 -2.38 -10.79
N ARG A 55 20.42 -2.90 -10.65
CA ARG A 55 20.81 -3.70 -9.47
C ARG A 55 20.79 -2.88 -8.18
N LYS A 56 21.35 -1.66 -8.20
CA LYS A 56 21.31 -0.75 -7.03
C LYS A 56 19.88 -0.37 -6.66
N GLU A 57 19.05 -0.04 -7.67
CA GLU A 57 17.64 0.24 -7.48
C GLU A 57 16.89 -0.98 -6.92
N PHE A 58 17.23 -2.19 -7.36
CA PHE A 58 16.61 -3.42 -6.85
C PHE A 58 16.91 -3.64 -5.36
N MET A 59 18.16 -3.41 -4.94
CA MET A 59 18.54 -3.48 -3.52
C MET A 59 17.80 -2.45 -2.67
N LEU A 60 17.73 -1.20 -3.15
CA LEU A 60 16.97 -0.14 -2.48
C LEU A 60 15.47 -0.49 -2.38
N MET A 61 14.88 -0.97 -3.47
CA MET A 61 13.48 -1.40 -3.45
C MET A 61 13.24 -2.59 -2.51
N GLY A 62 14.22 -3.48 -2.35
CA GLY A 62 14.16 -4.59 -1.40
C GLY A 62 13.99 -4.10 0.03
N THR A 63 14.83 -3.16 0.46
CA THR A 63 14.77 -2.57 1.81
C THR A 63 13.48 -1.77 2.03
N GLU A 64 12.97 -1.08 1.00
CA GLU A 64 11.69 -0.39 1.10
C GLU A 64 10.48 -1.33 1.25
N LYS A 65 10.50 -2.48 0.58
CA LYS A 65 9.44 -3.49 0.71
C LYS A 65 9.48 -4.18 2.06
N SER A 66 10.66 -4.56 2.55
CA SER A 66 10.81 -5.16 3.87
C SER A 66 10.43 -4.17 4.98
N LYS A 67 10.78 -2.89 4.85
CA LYS A 67 10.30 -1.84 5.76
C LYS A 67 8.78 -1.72 5.77
N ALA A 68 8.13 -1.70 4.60
CA ALA A 68 6.67 -1.64 4.53
C ALA A 68 6.01 -2.88 5.17
N ALA A 69 6.62 -4.06 5.02
CA ALA A 69 6.16 -5.28 5.69
C ALA A 69 6.33 -5.21 7.21
N HIS A 70 7.47 -4.69 7.69
CA HIS A 70 7.70 -4.48 9.12
C HIS A 70 6.72 -3.45 9.73
N ASP A 71 6.53 -2.31 9.08
CA ASP A 71 5.58 -1.28 9.51
C ASP A 71 4.13 -1.83 9.53
N SER A 72 3.78 -2.71 8.59
CA SER A 72 2.49 -3.43 8.55
C SER A 72 2.35 -4.41 9.72
N MET A 73 3.39 -5.19 10.01
CA MET A 73 3.40 -6.14 11.12
C MET A 73 3.26 -5.44 12.47
N LEU A 74 3.97 -4.33 12.69
CA LEU A 74 3.82 -3.53 13.91
C LEU A 74 2.41 -2.94 14.05
N ALA A 75 1.80 -2.48 12.95
CA ALA A 75 0.45 -1.94 12.97
C ALA A 75 -0.60 -3.02 13.33
N VAL A 76 -0.45 -4.24 12.79
CA VAL A 76 -1.28 -5.39 13.15
C VAL A 76 -1.07 -5.78 14.61
N LEU A 77 0.18 -5.90 15.06
CA LEU A 77 0.50 -6.27 16.44
C LEU A 77 -0.13 -5.28 17.43
N THR A 78 0.02 -3.98 17.19
CA THR A 78 -0.59 -2.93 18.03
C THR A 78 -2.10 -3.11 18.15
N ARG A 79 -2.79 -3.46 17.05
CA ARG A 79 -4.23 -3.70 17.06
C ARG A 79 -4.61 -4.97 17.79
N LEU A 80 -3.87 -6.06 17.59
CA LEU A 80 -4.09 -7.31 18.32
C LEU A 80 -3.90 -7.12 19.83
N THR A 81 -2.88 -6.38 20.25
CA THR A 81 -2.68 -6.04 21.67
C THR A 81 -3.85 -5.21 22.22
N SER A 82 -4.33 -4.21 21.46
CA SER A 82 -5.49 -3.41 21.89
C SER A 82 -6.77 -4.24 21.99
N ALA A 83 -7.00 -5.18 21.07
CA ALA A 83 -8.14 -6.08 21.10
C ALA A 83 -8.07 -7.07 22.28
N ASN A 84 -6.86 -7.59 22.58
CA ASN A 84 -6.62 -8.45 23.73
C ASN A 84 -6.89 -7.71 25.06
N LEU A 85 -6.42 -6.47 25.19
CA LEU A 85 -6.69 -5.65 26.39
C LEU A 85 -8.18 -5.34 26.56
N ALA A 86 -8.91 -5.06 25.47
CA ALA A 86 -10.37 -4.87 25.52
C ALA A 86 -11.10 -6.15 25.97
N MET A 87 -10.59 -7.33 25.58
CA MET A 87 -11.06 -8.64 26.03
C MET A 87 -10.80 -8.86 27.52
N MET A 88 -9.58 -8.60 27.98
CA MET A 88 -9.20 -8.77 29.39
C MET A 88 -9.93 -7.80 30.33
N SER A 89 -10.22 -6.59 29.87
CA SER A 89 -10.93 -5.56 30.67
C SER A 89 -12.45 -5.76 30.73
N GLY A 90 -13.00 -6.79 30.07
CA GLY A 90 -14.45 -7.05 30.04
C GLY A 90 -15.26 -6.06 29.20
N VAL A 91 -14.59 -5.13 28.49
CA VAL A 91 -15.21 -4.14 27.59
C VAL A 91 -15.49 -4.75 26.20
N TRP A 92 -15.11 -6.02 25.99
CA TRP A 92 -15.28 -6.73 24.72
C TRP A 92 -16.73 -7.15 24.49
N ARG A 93 -17.24 -6.83 23.29
CA ARG A 93 -18.59 -7.19 22.83
C ARG A 93 -18.47 -8.03 21.56
N PRO A 94 -19.26 -9.11 21.37
CA PRO A 94 -19.18 -9.96 20.18
C PRO A 94 -19.36 -9.22 18.85
N ALA A 95 -20.19 -8.17 18.83
CA ALA A 95 -20.36 -7.28 17.66
C ALA A 95 -19.05 -6.57 17.23
N ASN A 96 -18.05 -6.48 18.11
CA ASN A 96 -16.75 -5.87 17.83
C ASN A 96 -15.82 -6.79 17.03
N ALA A 97 -16.04 -8.11 16.99
CA ALA A 97 -15.11 -9.04 16.33
C ALA A 97 -15.04 -8.81 14.81
N PHE A 98 -16.18 -8.54 14.17
CA PHE A 98 -16.25 -8.25 12.73
C PHE A 98 -15.73 -6.85 12.38
N ASN A 99 -15.87 -5.88 13.29
CA ASN A 99 -15.32 -4.55 13.11
C ASN A 99 -13.79 -4.56 13.29
N GLU A 100 -13.30 -5.28 14.30
CA GLU A 100 -11.87 -5.37 14.59
C GLU A 100 -11.09 -6.14 13.53
N SER A 101 -11.68 -7.19 12.93
CA SER A 101 -11.04 -7.87 11.81
C SER A 101 -10.86 -6.95 10.60
N ALA A 102 -11.84 -6.07 10.32
CA ALA A 102 -11.72 -5.05 9.29
C ALA A 102 -10.60 -4.05 9.62
N HIS A 103 -10.49 -3.61 10.88
CA HIS A 103 -9.49 -2.64 11.30
C HIS A 103 -8.07 -3.23 11.30
N ILE A 104 -7.92 -4.49 11.70
CA ILE A 104 -6.67 -5.25 11.57
C ILE A 104 -6.28 -5.39 10.10
N ALA A 105 -7.23 -5.72 9.22
CA ALA A 105 -6.97 -5.82 7.78
C ALA A 105 -6.56 -4.46 7.18
N HIS A 106 -7.19 -3.36 7.61
CA HIS A 106 -6.76 -2.00 7.23
C HIS A 106 -5.35 -1.67 7.70
N ALA A 107 -5.02 -1.99 8.95
CA ALA A 107 -3.70 -1.78 9.52
C ALA A 107 -2.62 -2.56 8.76
N ALA A 108 -2.92 -3.81 8.39
CA ALA A 108 -2.05 -4.64 7.58
C ALA A 108 -1.84 -4.05 6.17
N LEU A 109 -2.92 -3.61 5.52
CA LEU A 109 -2.89 -3.22 4.11
C LEU A 109 -2.35 -1.80 3.89
N ALA A 110 -2.53 -0.88 4.85
CA ALA A 110 -2.25 0.53 4.65
C ALA A 110 -0.80 0.85 4.20
N PRO A 111 0.26 0.25 4.78
CA PRO A 111 1.63 0.50 4.32
C PRO A 111 1.88 -0.02 2.90
N ILE A 112 1.30 -1.17 2.57
CA ILE A 112 1.46 -1.84 1.28
C ILE A 112 0.73 -1.05 0.18
N HIS A 113 -0.54 -0.69 0.41
CA HIS A 113 -1.32 0.15 -0.50
C HIS A 113 -0.63 1.49 -0.77
N ARG A 114 -0.14 2.17 0.28
CA ARG A 114 0.60 3.43 0.14
C ARG A 114 1.82 3.28 -0.76
N LYS A 115 2.61 2.21 -0.59
CA LYS A 115 3.82 2.00 -1.39
C LYS A 115 3.50 1.61 -2.84
N ALA A 116 2.50 0.75 -3.04
CA ALA A 116 2.05 0.34 -4.37
C ALA A 116 1.53 1.52 -5.19
N THR A 117 0.67 2.34 -4.60
CA THR A 117 0.12 3.55 -5.25
C THR A 117 1.20 4.60 -5.52
N ALA A 118 2.12 4.83 -4.59
CA ALA A 118 3.26 5.74 -4.80
C ALA A 118 4.15 5.28 -5.96
N ASN A 119 4.43 3.98 -6.07
CA ASN A 119 5.22 3.42 -7.16
C ASN A 119 4.52 3.60 -8.52
N ALA A 120 3.23 3.29 -8.61
CA ALA A 120 2.46 3.51 -9.83
C ALA A 120 2.47 4.99 -10.25
N ARG A 121 2.30 5.91 -9.31
CA ARG A 121 2.36 7.37 -9.56
C ARG A 121 3.71 7.80 -10.12
N ARG A 122 4.82 7.34 -9.51
CA ARG A 122 6.19 7.66 -9.99
C ARG A 122 6.39 7.18 -11.43
N LEU A 123 5.96 5.96 -11.76
CA LEU A 123 6.11 5.40 -13.11
C LEU A 123 5.27 6.14 -14.15
N THR A 124 4.04 6.52 -13.82
CA THR A 124 3.19 7.31 -14.70
C THR A 124 3.73 8.73 -14.89
N ALA A 125 4.30 9.34 -13.85
CA ALA A 125 4.94 10.66 -13.93
C ALA A 125 6.18 10.62 -14.84
N THR A 126 7.06 9.63 -14.69
CA THR A 126 8.22 9.43 -15.58
C THR A 126 7.83 9.31 -17.04
N LYS A 127 6.68 8.67 -17.33
CA LYS A 127 6.16 8.53 -18.69
C LYS A 127 5.67 9.86 -19.30
N ARG A 128 5.31 10.85 -18.48
CA ARG A 128 4.74 12.15 -18.92
C ARG A 128 5.79 13.22 -19.20
N THR A 129 7.01 13.13 -18.68
CA THR A 129 8.08 14.10 -18.97
C THR A 129 8.64 13.86 -20.38
N PRO A 130 8.41 14.73 -21.38
CA PRO A 130 9.10 14.66 -22.65
C PRO A 130 10.56 15.06 -22.40
N LYS A 131 11.49 14.29 -22.93
CA LYS A 131 12.92 14.61 -22.95
C LYS A 131 13.08 16.00 -23.58
N ARG A 132 13.38 17.02 -22.76
CA ARG A 132 13.72 18.37 -23.24
C ARG A 132 14.97 18.19 -24.10
N SER A 133 14.82 18.20 -25.43
CA SER A 133 15.97 18.17 -26.33
C SER A 133 16.66 19.51 -26.21
N SER A 134 17.83 19.56 -25.56
CA SER A 134 18.81 20.58 -25.85
C SER A 134 19.40 20.25 -27.23
N LYS A 135 18.73 20.71 -28.28
CA LYS A 135 19.33 20.90 -29.60
C LYS A 135 20.22 22.14 -29.53
N GLY A 136 21.45 21.97 -29.99
CA GLY A 136 22.36 22.94 -30.64
C GLY A 136 22.38 24.40 -30.18
N ALA A 137 23.52 24.86 -29.71
CA ALA A 137 24.51 25.58 -30.53
C ALA A 137 25.87 25.47 -29.85
#